data_AF-A0A7J7UYD2-F1
#
_entry.id   AF-A0A7J7UYD2-F1
#
_cell.length_a   1.000
_cell.length_b   1.000
_cell.length_c   1.000
_cell.angle_alpha   90.00
_cell.angle_beta   90.00
_cell.angle_gamma   90.00
#
_symmetry.space_group_name_H-M   'P 1'
#
loop_
_entity.id
_entity.type
_entity.pdbx_description
1 polymer ?
#
loop_
_entity_poly.entity_id
_entity_poly.type
_entity_poly.pdbx_seq_one_letter_code
_entity_poly.pdbx_strand_id
1 'polypeptide(L)'
;MCVPNASRYPLLNIQKEKYSLWDALFTAFTITGVVLIVRPPFLFGSNAAGMAESYPDHLKGTFASVGHAVLAALTLVILRKMGKSVDYILSIWYYVILGLLECVIVLFILGEWSLPYCGLDRLFLILIGLFGLGGQVFLTKAIQIEKAGLVAIMKTMDVVFAFLFQIIFLNDIPTWWTVGGALCVVASSTGAAARKLCQGSK
;
A
#
# COMPACT_ATOMS: atom_id res chain seq x y z
N MET A 1 44.26 -6.07 -6.61
CA MET A 1 43.35 -5.35 -5.69
C MET A 1 41.95 -5.90 -5.88
N CYS A 2 41.67 -6.99 -5.18
CA CYS A 2 40.36 -7.63 -5.12
C CYS A 2 39.67 -7.08 -3.87
N VAL A 3 38.52 -6.43 -4.03
CA VAL A 3 37.56 -6.26 -2.94
C VAL A 3 36.46 -7.30 -3.19
N PRO A 4 36.57 -8.53 -2.65
CA PRO A 4 35.55 -9.53 -2.88
C PRO A 4 34.34 -9.26 -2.00
N ASN A 5 33.26 -8.84 -2.64
CA ASN A 5 31.99 -9.57 -2.61
C ASN A 5 31.36 -9.91 -1.24
N ALA A 6 31.19 -8.92 -0.35
CA ALA A 6 30.40 -9.07 0.89
C ALA A 6 29.08 -8.25 0.92
N SER A 7 28.79 -7.44 -0.10
CA SER A 7 27.64 -6.51 -0.11
C SER A 7 26.53 -6.84 -1.11
N ARG A 8 26.67 -7.91 -1.92
CA ARG A 8 25.66 -8.29 -2.93
C ARG A 8 24.57 -9.26 -2.46
N TYR A 9 24.64 -9.83 -1.25
CA TYR A 9 23.72 -10.88 -0.81
C TYR A 9 22.77 -10.60 0.38
N PRO A 10 22.57 -9.37 0.91
CA PRO A 10 21.53 -9.20 1.94
C PRO A 10 20.11 -9.34 1.36
N LEU A 11 19.92 -9.12 0.05
CA LEU A 11 18.61 -9.23 -0.61
C LEU A 11 18.18 -10.70 -0.85
N LEU A 12 19.13 -11.62 -1.04
CA LEU A 12 18.80 -13.04 -1.25
C LEU A 12 18.47 -13.76 0.07
N ASN A 13 19.00 -13.26 1.20
CA ASN A 13 18.77 -13.87 2.50
C ASN A 13 17.39 -13.55 3.10
N ILE A 14 16.75 -12.44 2.69
CA ILE A 14 15.39 -12.08 3.11
C ILE A 14 14.34 -13.08 2.58
N GLN A 15 14.60 -13.74 1.45
CA GLN A 15 13.66 -14.69 0.85
C GLN A 15 13.74 -16.11 1.44
N LYS A 16 14.69 -16.36 2.35
CA LYS A 16 14.89 -17.66 3.05
C LYS A 16 14.70 -17.57 4.57
N GLU A 17 13.96 -16.57 5.03
CA GLU A 17 13.67 -16.44 6.47
C GLU A 17 12.65 -17.51 6.88
N LYS A 18 13.00 -18.34 7.87
CA LYS A 18 12.08 -19.35 8.42
C LYS A 18 10.85 -18.64 8.95
N TYR A 19 9.67 -19.01 8.46
CA TYR A 19 8.40 -18.47 8.94
C TYR A 19 8.30 -18.69 10.46
N SER A 20 8.41 -17.61 11.23
CA SER A 20 8.40 -17.70 12.69
C SER A 20 6.98 -17.80 13.20
N LEU A 21 6.75 -18.50 14.31
CA LEU A 21 5.43 -18.58 14.96
C LEU A 21 4.84 -17.19 15.26
N TRP A 22 5.70 -16.22 15.54
CA TRP A 22 5.31 -14.82 15.74
C TRP A 22 4.87 -14.14 14.46
N ASP A 23 5.43 -14.48 13.30
CA ASP A 23 4.99 -13.95 12.01
C ASP A 23 3.59 -14.50 11.66
N ALA A 24 3.30 -15.74 12.08
CA ALA A 24 1.96 -16.32 12.01
C ALA A 24 0.94 -15.54 12.87
N LEU A 25 1.32 -15.20 14.11
CA LEU A 25 0.48 -14.39 14.99
C LEU A 25 0.21 -12.99 14.41
N PHE A 26 1.23 -12.31 13.90
CA PHE A 26 1.05 -11.01 13.23
C PHE A 26 0.16 -11.15 11.99
N THR A 27 0.36 -12.19 11.18
CA THR A 27 -0.48 -12.42 9.99
C THR A 27 -1.94 -12.64 10.38
N ALA A 28 -2.21 -13.45 11.41
CA ALA A 28 -3.56 -13.68 11.92
C ALA A 28 -4.21 -12.38 12.42
N PHE A 29 -3.48 -11.58 13.20
CA PHE A 29 -3.96 -10.31 13.71
C PHE A 29 -4.29 -9.32 12.57
N THR A 30 -3.44 -9.25 11.54
CA THR A 30 -3.69 -8.44 10.35
C THR A 30 -4.95 -8.90 9.60
N ILE A 31 -5.15 -10.21 9.44
CA ILE A 31 -6.36 -10.75 8.81
C ILE A 31 -7.60 -10.36 9.61
N THR A 32 -7.57 -10.49 10.94
CA THR A 32 -8.67 -10.06 11.81
C THR A 32 -8.93 -8.56 11.68
N GLY A 33 -7.89 -7.72 11.66
CA GLY A 33 -8.01 -6.28 11.46
C GLY A 33 -8.64 -5.91 10.12
N VAL A 34 -8.25 -6.57 9.03
CA VAL A 34 -8.86 -6.39 7.71
C VAL A 34 -10.33 -6.80 7.70
N VAL A 35 -10.69 -7.92 8.34
CA VAL A 35 -12.09 -8.37 8.45
C VAL A 35 -12.94 -7.38 9.24
N LEU A 36 -12.39 -6.76 10.29
CA LEU A 36 -13.05 -5.69 11.05
C LEU A 36 -13.29 -4.42 10.20
N ILE A 37 -12.36 -4.06 9.32
CA ILE A 37 -12.47 -2.91 8.42
C ILE A 37 -13.48 -3.18 7.31
N VAL A 38 -13.35 -4.33 6.61
CA VAL A 38 -14.21 -4.70 5.47
C VAL A 38 -15.63 -5.03 5.93
N ARG A 39 -15.82 -5.36 7.21
CA ARG A 39 -17.09 -5.68 7.88
C ARG A 39 -18.01 -6.50 6.97
N PRO A 40 -17.56 -7.70 6.56
CA PRO A 40 -18.25 -8.40 5.50
C PRO A 40 -19.65 -8.84 5.96
N PRO A 41 -20.67 -8.72 5.11
CA PRO A 41 -22.08 -8.89 5.48
C PRO A 41 -22.39 -10.30 6.01
N PHE A 42 -21.60 -11.32 5.64
CA PHE A 42 -21.76 -12.69 6.12
C PHE A 42 -21.44 -12.89 7.60
N LEU A 43 -20.63 -12.02 8.22
CA LEU A 43 -20.22 -12.10 9.63
C LEU A 43 -21.03 -11.19 10.54
N PHE A 44 -21.52 -10.05 10.03
CA PHE A 44 -22.13 -9.00 10.84
C PHE A 44 -23.64 -8.83 10.65
N GLY A 45 -24.24 -9.56 9.69
CA GLY A 45 -25.68 -9.54 9.44
C GLY A 45 -26.23 -8.16 9.03
N SER A 46 -27.55 -8.05 8.90
CA SER A 46 -28.28 -6.85 8.44
C SER A 46 -28.05 -5.55 9.25
N ASN A 47 -27.31 -5.60 10.36
CA ASN A 47 -26.86 -4.44 11.14
C ASN A 47 -25.64 -3.70 10.53
N ALA A 48 -25.21 -4.10 9.34
CA ALA A 48 -24.24 -3.38 8.50
C ALA A 48 -24.91 -2.44 7.48
N ALA A 49 -26.25 -2.35 7.48
CA ALA A 49 -27.06 -1.56 6.54
C ALA A 49 -27.05 -0.04 6.78
N GLY A 50 -25.91 0.53 7.17
CA GLY A 50 -25.69 1.99 7.19
C GLY A 50 -24.99 2.53 5.93
N MET A 51 -24.48 1.64 5.08
CA MET A 51 -23.76 1.94 3.83
C MET A 51 -24.31 1.05 2.70
N ALA A 52 -25.63 1.09 2.49
CA ALA A 52 -26.30 0.26 1.50
C ALA A 52 -26.07 0.82 0.08
N GLU A 53 -24.92 0.49 -0.52
CA GLU A 53 -24.82 0.30 -1.96
C GLU A 53 -24.62 -1.18 -2.29
N SER A 54 -24.95 -1.52 -3.54
CA SER A 54 -25.35 -2.84 -4.02
C SER A 54 -24.40 -4.00 -3.67
N TYR A 55 -24.98 -5.11 -3.19
CA TYR A 55 -24.31 -6.37 -2.80
C TYR A 55 -23.26 -6.96 -3.78
N PRO A 56 -23.33 -6.82 -5.12
CA PRO A 56 -22.28 -7.34 -6.01
C PRO A 56 -20.99 -6.48 -6.05
N ASP A 57 -21.07 -5.18 -5.75
CA ASP A 57 -19.95 -4.26 -5.99
C ASP A 57 -18.90 -4.30 -4.86
N HIS A 58 -19.33 -4.49 -3.62
CA HIS A 58 -18.44 -4.63 -2.46
C HIS A 58 -17.55 -5.87 -2.55
N LEU A 59 -18.09 -6.98 -3.06
CA LEU A 59 -17.33 -8.22 -3.21
C LEU A 59 -16.29 -8.08 -4.33
N LYS A 60 -16.66 -7.44 -5.46
CA LYS A 60 -15.75 -7.14 -6.56
C LYS A 60 -14.61 -6.21 -6.11
N GLY A 61 -14.92 -5.17 -5.32
CA GLY A 61 -13.92 -4.28 -4.72
C GLY A 61 -12.98 -5.00 -3.75
N THR A 62 -13.50 -5.93 -2.95
CA THR A 62 -12.69 -6.74 -2.02
C THR A 62 -11.69 -7.62 -2.78
N PHE A 63 -12.14 -8.36 -3.81
CA PHE A 63 -11.23 -9.16 -4.63
C PHE A 63 -10.22 -8.30 -5.39
N ALA A 64 -10.65 -7.16 -5.93
CA ALA A 64 -9.76 -6.22 -6.61
C ALA A 64 -8.66 -5.68 -5.66
N SER A 65 -9.01 -5.32 -4.43
CA SER A 65 -8.04 -4.82 -3.44
C SER A 65 -7.04 -5.89 -2.99
N VAL A 66 -7.48 -7.13 -2.79
CA VAL A 66 -6.58 -8.25 -2.49
C VAL A 66 -5.64 -8.53 -3.67
N GLY A 67 -6.17 -8.54 -4.90
CA GLY A 67 -5.36 -8.67 -6.11
C GLY A 67 -4.32 -7.56 -6.24
N HIS A 68 -4.73 -6.30 -6.02
CA HIS A 68 -3.82 -5.16 -5.99
C HIS A 68 -2.75 -5.30 -4.91
N ALA A 69 -3.09 -5.73 -3.69
CA ALA A 69 -2.13 -5.90 -2.61
C ALA A 69 -1.04 -6.93 -2.97
N VAL A 70 -1.40 -8.03 -3.62
CA VAL A 70 -0.43 -9.04 -4.10
C VAL A 70 0.47 -8.48 -5.19
N LEU A 71 -0.10 -7.81 -6.20
CA LEU A 71 0.66 -7.18 -7.28
C LEU A 71 1.59 -6.06 -6.78
N ALA A 72 1.11 -5.24 -5.84
CA ALA A 72 1.90 -4.20 -5.19
C ALA A 72 3.07 -4.82 -4.40
N ALA A 73 2.83 -5.87 -3.62
CA ALA A 73 3.89 -6.58 -2.90
C ALA A 73 4.95 -7.16 -3.85
N LEU A 74 4.54 -7.79 -4.95
CA LEU A 74 5.43 -8.29 -5.99
C LEU A 74 6.25 -7.15 -6.62
N THR A 75 5.61 -6.02 -6.93
CA THR A 75 6.27 -4.83 -7.49
C THR A 75 7.37 -4.31 -6.55
N LEU A 76 7.09 -4.22 -5.25
CA LEU A 76 8.08 -3.82 -4.24
C LEU A 76 9.27 -4.80 -4.19
N VAL A 77 9.03 -6.10 -4.28
CA VAL A 77 10.09 -7.12 -4.29
C VAL A 77 10.94 -7.03 -5.56
N ILE A 78 10.31 -6.88 -6.73
CA ILE A 78 11.01 -6.72 -8.01
C ILE A 78 11.84 -5.43 -8.00
N LEU A 79 11.28 -4.32 -7.53
CA LEU A 79 11.97 -3.04 -7.45
C LEU A 79 13.21 -3.10 -6.55
N ARG A 80 13.11 -3.81 -5.42
CA ARG A 80 14.27 -4.10 -4.56
C ARG A 80 15.31 -4.98 -5.23
N LYS A 81 14.86 -6.00 -5.99
CA LYS A 81 15.76 -6.90 -6.71
C LYS A 81 16.53 -6.19 -7.82
N MET A 82 15.89 -5.25 -8.51
CA MET A 82 16.56 -4.35 -9.46
C MET A 82 17.55 -3.41 -8.77
N GLY A 83 17.24 -2.95 -7.56
CA GLY A 83 18.19 -2.19 -6.72
C GLY A 83 18.83 -1.03 -7.47
N LYS A 84 20.17 -0.95 -7.45
CA LYS A 84 20.95 0.09 -8.17
C LYS A 84 21.37 -0.31 -9.59
N SER A 85 20.99 -1.50 -10.09
CA SER A 85 21.40 -1.93 -11.43
C SER A 85 20.59 -1.29 -12.55
N VAL A 86 19.48 -0.64 -12.22
CA VAL A 86 18.61 0.08 -13.15
C VAL A 86 18.38 1.48 -12.63
N ASP A 87 18.50 2.48 -13.49
CA ASP A 87 18.16 3.85 -13.14
C ASP A 87 16.69 3.97 -12.75
N TYR A 88 16.44 4.54 -11.58
CA TYR A 88 15.10 4.83 -11.06
C TYR A 88 14.19 5.56 -12.05
N ILE A 89 14.77 6.44 -12.89
CA ILE A 89 14.06 7.17 -13.95
C ILE A 89 13.38 6.21 -14.93
N LEU A 90 14.03 5.09 -15.28
CA LEU A 90 13.47 4.11 -16.20
C LEU A 90 12.25 3.41 -15.59
N SER A 91 12.33 3.00 -14.31
CA SER A 91 11.19 2.40 -13.61
C SER A 91 10.00 3.38 -13.51
N ILE A 92 10.26 4.66 -13.24
CA ILE A 92 9.22 5.69 -13.18
C ILE A 92 8.60 5.92 -14.57
N TRP A 93 9.40 5.95 -15.63
CA TRP A 93 8.91 6.07 -17.01
C TRP A 93 7.94 4.94 -17.37
N TYR A 94 8.29 3.69 -17.08
CA TYR A 94 7.38 2.56 -17.31
C TYR A 94 6.09 2.67 -16.47
N TYR A 95 6.21 3.13 -15.21
CA TYR A 95 5.05 3.35 -14.36
C TYR A 95 4.09 4.39 -14.94
N VAL A 96 4.61 5.50 -15.46
CA VAL A 96 3.81 6.56 -16.07
C VAL A 96 3.15 6.09 -17.37
N ILE A 97 3.86 5.35 -18.23
CA ILE A 97 3.30 4.83 -19.49
C ILE A 97 2.17 3.83 -19.22
N LEU A 98 2.41 2.87 -18.31
CA LEU A 98 1.40 1.88 -17.95
C LEU A 98 0.21 2.53 -17.25
N GLY A 99 0.44 3.48 -16.34
CA GLY A 99 -0.62 4.23 -15.68
C GLY A 99 -1.45 5.05 -16.66
N LEU A 100 -0.83 5.66 -17.67
CA LEU A 100 -1.55 6.37 -18.73
C LEU A 100 -2.45 5.42 -19.53
N LEU A 101 -1.92 4.26 -19.92
CA LEU A 101 -2.70 3.23 -20.62
C LEU A 101 -3.87 2.74 -19.76
N GLU A 102 -3.63 2.46 -18.48
CA GLU A 102 -4.66 2.05 -17.53
C GLU A 102 -5.76 3.12 -17.40
N CYS A 103 -5.40 4.40 -17.22
CA CYS A 103 -6.34 5.50 -17.16
C CYS A 103 -7.22 5.58 -18.42
N VAL A 104 -6.62 5.44 -19.62
CA VAL A 104 -7.37 5.47 -20.89
C VAL A 104 -8.34 4.28 -20.98
N ILE A 105 -7.90 3.08 -20.59
CA ILE A 105 -8.74 1.88 -20.60
C ILE A 105 -9.92 2.04 -19.63
N VAL A 106 -9.68 2.53 -18.41
CA VAL A 106 -10.73 2.74 -17.40
C VAL A 106 -11.74 3.78 -17.86
N LEU A 107 -11.28 4.92 -18.42
CA LEU A 107 -12.16 5.94 -19.00
C LEU A 107 -13.00 5.38 -20.15
N PHE A 108 -12.42 4.53 -20.99
CA PHE A 108 -13.14 3.88 -22.08
C PHE A 108 -14.23 2.92 -21.58
N ILE A 109 -13.94 2.14 -20.54
CA ILE A 109 -14.90 1.19 -19.94
C ILE A 109 -16.04 1.93 -19.24
N LEU A 110 -15.73 3.01 -18.51
CA LEU A 110 -16.74 3.79 -17.80
C LEU A 110 -17.60 4.65 -18.75
N GLY A 111 -17.12 4.94 -19.95
CA GLY A 111 -17.84 5.73 -20.95
C GLY A 111 -17.98 7.22 -20.61
N GLU A 112 -17.54 7.64 -19.42
CA GLU A 112 -17.63 9.01 -18.94
C GLU A 112 -16.36 9.79 -19.25
N TRP A 113 -16.26 10.25 -20.49
CA TRP A 113 -15.23 11.21 -20.92
C TRP A 113 -15.63 12.64 -20.51
N SER A 114 -15.77 12.88 -19.21
CA SER A 114 -16.03 14.22 -18.67
C SER A 114 -14.73 14.83 -18.17
N LEU A 115 -14.35 15.98 -18.72
CA LEU A 115 -13.35 16.81 -18.06
C LEU A 115 -13.96 17.49 -16.83
N PRO A 116 -13.22 17.59 -15.71
CA PRO A 116 -13.65 18.35 -14.54
C PRO A 116 -13.93 19.82 -14.93
N TYR A 117 -14.90 20.43 -14.25
CA TYR A 117 -15.31 21.81 -14.49
C TYR A 117 -14.14 22.81 -14.38
N CYS A 118 -14.23 23.92 -15.11
CA CYS A 118 -13.23 24.99 -15.03
C CYS A 118 -13.21 25.61 -13.63
N GLY A 119 -12.07 25.52 -12.93
CA GLY A 119 -11.91 26.09 -11.59
C GLY A 119 -10.73 25.53 -10.79
N LEU A 120 -10.81 25.65 -9.46
CA LEU A 120 -9.82 25.14 -8.50
C LEU A 120 -9.66 23.61 -8.58
N ASP A 121 -10.69 22.89 -9.00
CA ASP A 121 -10.69 21.43 -9.13
C ASP A 121 -9.58 20.96 -10.11
N ARG A 122 -9.38 21.69 -11.21
CA ARG A 122 -8.29 21.39 -12.16
C ARG A 122 -6.92 21.66 -11.55
N LEU A 123 -6.80 22.69 -10.72
CA LEU A 123 -5.56 22.98 -10.00
C LEU A 123 -5.25 21.88 -8.98
N PHE A 124 -6.25 21.42 -8.22
CA PHE A 124 -6.08 20.31 -7.28
C PHE A 124 -5.71 19.00 -7.97
N LEU A 125 -6.28 18.69 -9.13
CA LEU A 125 -5.90 17.51 -9.92
C LEU A 125 -4.44 17.57 -10.40
N ILE A 126 -3.99 18.74 -10.86
CA ILE A 126 -2.58 18.94 -11.24
C ILE A 126 -1.67 18.78 -10.02
N LEU A 127 -2.05 19.34 -8.86
CA LEU A 127 -1.30 19.20 -7.62
C LEU A 127 -1.22 17.73 -7.16
N ILE A 128 -2.34 16.99 -7.18
CA ILE A 128 -2.36 15.57 -6.85
C ILE A 128 -1.44 14.78 -7.78
N GLY A 129 -1.46 15.06 -9.08
CA GLY A 129 -0.55 14.44 -10.05
C GLY A 129 0.93 14.75 -9.77
N LEU A 130 1.26 16.01 -9.48
CA LEU A 130 2.63 16.45 -9.21
C LEU A 130 3.17 15.87 -7.89
N PHE A 131 2.40 15.98 -6.80
CA PHE A 131 2.76 15.43 -5.50
C PHE A 131 2.76 13.90 -5.52
N GLY A 132 1.84 13.27 -6.26
CA GLY A 132 1.79 11.83 -6.45
C GLY A 132 3.02 11.30 -7.20
N LEU A 133 3.40 11.94 -8.30
CA LEU A 133 4.62 11.61 -9.03
C LEU A 133 5.86 11.81 -8.16
N GLY A 134 5.96 12.94 -7.45
CA GLY A 134 7.04 13.22 -6.51
C GLY A 134 7.13 12.14 -5.41
N GLY A 135 6.00 11.79 -4.80
CA GLY A 135 5.90 10.73 -3.81
C GLY A 135 6.35 9.37 -4.35
N GLN A 136 5.96 9.03 -5.59
CA GLN A 136 6.36 7.80 -6.25
C GLN A 136 7.87 7.76 -6.53
N VAL A 137 8.47 8.89 -6.93
CA VAL A 137 9.92 9.01 -7.13
C VAL A 137 10.66 8.78 -5.80
N PHE A 138 10.25 9.48 -4.74
CA PHE A 138 10.86 9.34 -3.42
C PHE A 138 10.69 7.93 -2.85
N LEU A 139 9.51 7.32 -3.01
CA LEU A 139 9.24 5.96 -2.58
C LEU A 139 10.15 4.96 -3.33
N THR A 140 10.25 5.09 -4.65
CA THR A 140 11.11 4.25 -5.48
C THR A 140 12.57 4.35 -5.05
N LYS A 141 13.06 5.58 -4.82
CA LYS A 141 14.41 5.84 -4.30
C LYS A 141 14.63 5.25 -2.92
N ALA A 142 13.69 5.45 -2.00
CA ALA A 142 13.77 4.92 -0.65
C ALA A 142 13.85 3.39 -0.65
N ILE A 143 13.05 2.72 -1.48
CA ILE A 143 13.05 1.25 -1.61
C ILE A 143 14.40 0.72 -2.12
N GLN A 144 15.08 1.47 -2.99
CA GLN A 144 16.37 1.06 -3.56
C GLN A 144 17.57 1.31 -2.63
N ILE A 145 17.49 2.33 -1.78
CA ILE A 145 18.61 2.77 -0.93
C ILE A 145 18.50 2.19 0.49
N GLU A 146 17.28 2.12 1.02
CA GLU A 146 17.04 1.90 2.43
C GLU A 146 16.70 0.45 2.77
N LYS A 147 16.90 0.06 4.02
CA LYS A 147 16.58 -1.30 4.47
C LYS A 147 15.08 -1.58 4.38
N ALA A 148 14.77 -2.83 4.04
CA ALA A 148 13.40 -3.29 3.81
C ALA A 148 12.44 -3.01 4.99
N GLY A 149 12.95 -3.12 6.22
CA GLY A 149 12.19 -2.88 7.45
C GLY A 149 11.85 -1.41 7.69
N LEU A 150 12.74 -0.46 7.35
CA LEU A 150 12.46 0.96 7.57
C LEU A 150 11.37 1.48 6.63
N VAL A 151 11.44 1.08 5.35
CA VAL A 151 10.41 1.43 4.36
C VAL A 151 9.05 0.85 4.75
N ALA A 152 9.01 -0.35 5.32
CA ALA A 152 7.77 -0.95 5.81
C ALA A 152 7.15 -0.12 6.94
N ILE A 153 7.95 0.36 7.91
CA ILE A 153 7.47 1.23 8.99
C ILE A 153 6.92 2.55 8.42
N MET A 154 7.63 3.19 7.49
CA MET A 154 7.15 4.41 6.85
C MET A 154 5.80 4.20 6.16
N LYS A 155 5.61 3.05 5.47
CA LYS A 155 4.33 2.69 4.86
C LYS A 155 3.18 2.51 5.86
N THR A 156 3.46 2.13 7.10
CA THR A 156 2.42 2.08 8.15
C THR A 156 1.98 3.47 8.61
N MET A 157 2.84 4.48 8.50
CA MET A 157 2.51 5.86 8.85
C MET A 157 1.54 6.50 7.84
N ASP A 158 1.59 6.11 6.56
CA ASP A 158 0.64 6.56 5.53
C ASP A 158 -0.82 6.37 6.00
N VAL A 159 -1.11 5.25 6.67
CA VAL A 159 -2.45 4.92 7.20
C VAL A 159 -2.86 5.90 8.30
N VAL A 160 -1.94 6.26 9.20
CA VAL A 160 -2.20 7.20 10.30
C VAL A 160 -2.54 8.59 9.75
N PHE A 161 -1.75 9.07 8.78
CA PHE A 161 -2.01 10.35 8.12
C PHE A 161 -3.33 10.35 7.35
N ALA A 162 -3.69 9.23 6.71
CA ALA A 162 -4.97 9.11 6.01
C ALA A 162 -6.16 9.32 6.96
N PHE A 163 -6.16 8.71 8.15
CA PHE A 163 -7.23 8.92 9.14
C PHE A 163 -7.25 10.34 9.69
N LEU A 164 -6.08 10.93 9.97
CA LEU A 164 -6.00 12.32 10.42
C LEU A 164 -6.59 13.28 9.39
N PHE A 165 -6.23 13.12 8.12
CA PHE A 165 -6.76 13.94 7.04
C PHE A 165 -8.24 13.67 6.78
N GLN A 166 -8.72 12.44 6.92
CA GLN A 166 -10.14 12.14 6.83
C GLN A 166 -10.93 12.90 7.91
N ILE A 167 -10.49 12.89 9.17
CA ILE A 167 -11.18 13.60 10.25
C ILE A 167 -11.11 15.12 10.06
N ILE A 168 -9.94 15.66 9.66
CA ILE A 168 -9.75 17.11 9.54
C ILE A 168 -10.46 17.69 8.30
N PHE A 169 -10.32 17.05 7.14
CA PHE A 169 -10.83 17.58 5.87
C PHE A 169 -12.24 17.10 5.55
N LEU A 170 -12.56 15.82 5.76
CA LEU A 170 -13.88 15.27 5.46
C LEU A 170 -14.87 15.45 6.61
N ASN A 171 -14.41 15.78 7.83
CA ASN A 171 -15.23 15.83 9.07
C ASN A 171 -16.03 14.55 9.35
N ASP A 172 -15.72 13.46 8.65
CA ASP A 172 -16.33 12.14 8.83
C ASP A 172 -15.51 11.33 9.82
N ILE A 173 -16.13 11.04 10.96
CA ILE A 173 -15.50 10.24 12.01
C ILE A 173 -15.65 8.75 11.64
N PRO A 174 -14.54 8.04 11.38
CA PRO A 174 -14.59 6.62 11.10
C PRO A 174 -15.21 5.87 12.29
N THR A 175 -16.02 4.85 12.00
CA THR A 175 -16.66 4.07 13.06
C THR A 175 -15.61 3.43 13.99
N TRP A 176 -15.96 3.24 15.26
CA TRP A 176 -15.07 2.60 16.25
C TRP A 176 -14.53 1.23 15.78
N TRP A 177 -15.30 0.50 14.95
CA TRP A 177 -14.89 -0.75 14.33
C TRP A 177 -13.76 -0.57 13.31
N THR A 178 -13.88 0.44 12.44
CA THR A 178 -12.86 0.79 11.44
C THR A 178 -11.57 1.26 12.13
N VAL A 179 -11.69 2.08 13.17
CA VAL A 179 -10.54 2.57 13.96
C VAL A 179 -9.83 1.40 14.65
N GLY A 180 -10.58 0.50 15.29
CA GLY A 180 -10.01 -0.68 15.93
C GLY A 180 -9.32 -1.62 14.94
N GLY A 181 -9.94 -1.87 13.78
CA GLY A 181 -9.34 -2.69 12.72
C GLY A 181 -8.07 -2.07 12.14
N ALA A 182 -8.04 -0.75 11.93
CA ALA A 182 -6.86 -0.05 11.45
C ALA A 182 -5.71 -0.10 12.46
N LEU A 183 -5.98 0.16 13.74
CA LEU A 183 -4.98 0.08 14.81
C LEU A 183 -4.39 -1.33 14.91
N CYS A 184 -5.23 -2.35 14.76
CA CYS A 184 -4.83 -3.75 14.72
C CYS A 184 -3.84 -4.04 13.57
N VAL A 185 -4.15 -3.60 12.36
CA VAL A 185 -3.28 -3.75 11.17
C VAL A 185 -1.96 -2.99 11.34
N VAL A 186 -2.00 -1.75 11.82
CA VAL A 186 -0.80 -0.93 12.05
C VAL A 186 0.09 -1.57 13.12
N ALA A 187 -0.47 -1.94 14.27
CA ALA A 187 0.28 -2.58 15.36
C ALA A 187 0.94 -3.88 14.89
N SER A 188 0.23 -4.70 14.10
CA SER A 188 0.77 -5.94 13.55
C SER A 188 1.96 -5.70 12.61
N SER A 189 1.77 -4.79 11.66
CA SER A 189 2.76 -4.50 10.63
C SER A 189 4.01 -3.82 11.19
N THR A 190 3.84 -2.84 12.10
CA THR A 190 4.95 -2.21 12.82
C THR A 190 5.68 -3.22 13.70
N GLY A 191 4.96 -4.09 14.42
CA GLY A 191 5.56 -5.14 15.26
C GLY A 191 6.39 -6.14 14.46
N ALA A 192 5.86 -6.61 13.32
CA ALA A 192 6.58 -7.49 12.41
C ALA A 192 7.83 -6.83 11.81
N ALA A 193 7.72 -5.55 11.40
CA ALA A 193 8.84 -4.80 10.84
C ALA A 193 9.93 -4.53 11.90
N ALA A 194 9.55 -4.10 13.11
CA ALA A 194 10.46 -3.86 14.21
C ALA A 194 11.22 -5.13 14.62
N ARG A 195 10.53 -6.27 14.68
CA ARG A 195 11.14 -7.56 15.00
C ARG A 195 12.18 -8.00 13.97
N LYS A 196 11.89 -7.84 12.68
CA LYS A 196 12.84 -8.11 11.59
C LYS A 196 14.06 -7.18 11.67
N LEU A 197 13.88 -5.92 12.06
CA LEU A 197 14.98 -4.99 12.30
C LEU A 197 15.85 -5.41 13.50
N CYS A 198 15.24 -5.85 14.61
CA CYS A 198 15.98 -6.32 15.79
C CYS A 198 16.73 -7.64 15.54
N GLN A 199 16.18 -8.55 14.73
CA GLN A 199 16.83 -9.82 14.39
C GLN A 199 17.99 -9.65 13.40
N GLY A 200 17.90 -8.70 12.46
CA GLY A 200 18.99 -8.39 11.53
C GLY A 200 20.13 -7.53 12.12
N SER A 201 20.05 -7.15 13.40
CA SER A 201 21.07 -6.38 14.11
C SER A 201 21.95 -7.23 15.05
N LYS A 202 21.75 -8.55 15.07
CA LYS A 202 22.54 -9.53 15.82
C LYS A 202 23.37 -10.36 14.85
#